data_AF-R7WWT1-F1
#
_entry.id   AF-R7WWT1-F1
#
_cell.length_a   1.000
_cell.length_b   1.000
_cell.length_c   1.000
_cell.angle_alpha   90.00
_cell.angle_beta   90.00
_cell.angle_gamma   90.00
#
_symmetry.space_group_name_H-M   'P 1'
#
loop_
_entity.id
_entity.type
_entity.pdbx_description
1 polymer ?
#
loop_
_entity_poly.entity_id
_entity_poly.type
_entity_poly.pdbx_seq_one_letter_code
_entity_poly.pdbx_strand_id
1 'polypeptide(L)' 'MHVDYDEDERWIAVLRGSLRLVCVIGDEPVTVPFGGRPVLAWETVSQDETASATTVPAHSFVVLDAF' A
#
# COMPACT_ATOMS: atom_id res chain seq x y z
N MET A 1 5.10 -7.29 -14.52
CA MET A 1 4.11 -6.30 -14.06
C MET A 1 2.97 -7.09 -13.45
N HIS A 2 2.59 -6.79 -12.22
CA HIS A 2 1.58 -7.53 -11.46
C HIS A 2 0.64 -6.52 -10.79
N VAL A 3 -0.63 -6.89 -10.68
CA VAL A 3 -1.67 -6.05 -10.11
C VAL A 3 -2.49 -6.91 -9.16
N ASP A 4 -2.62 -6.45 -7.93
CA ASP A 4 -3.48 -7.01 -6.88
C ASP A 4 -4.53 -5.96 -6.52
N TYR A 5 -5.73 -6.37 -6.17
CA TYR A 5 -6.76 -5.45 -5.70
C TYR A 5 -7.77 -6.19 -4.84
N ASP A 6 -8.48 -5.44 -4.02
CA ASP A 6 -9.62 -5.91 -3.26
C ASP A 6 -10.77 -4.90 -3.47
N GLU A 7 -11.89 -5.38 -4.01
CA GLU A 7 -13.05 -4.52 -4.30
C GLU A 7 -13.84 -4.19 -3.04
N ASP A 8 -13.84 -5.09 -2.05
CA ASP A 8 -14.57 -4.91 -0.78
C ASP A 8 -13.83 -3.89 0.10
N GLU A 9 -12.51 -4.02 0.21
CA GLU A 9 -11.66 -3.06 0.92
C GLU A 9 -11.28 -1.84 0.07
N ARG A 10 -11.63 -1.82 -1.22
CA ARG A 10 -11.44 -0.70 -2.17
C ARG A 10 -10.00 -0.20 -2.27
N TRP A 11 -9.06 -1.12 -2.49
CA TRP A 11 -7.66 -0.77 -2.80
C TRP A 11 -7.14 -1.49 -4.04
N ILE A 12 -6.12 -0.89 -4.64
CA ILE A 12 -5.38 -1.46 -5.78
C ILE A 12 -3.88 -1.31 -5.56
N ALA A 13 -3.12 -2.35 -5.88
CA ALA A 13 -1.68 -2.37 -5.84
C ALA A 13 -1.09 -2.75 -7.20
N VAL A 14 -0.03 -2.07 -7.61
CA VAL A 14 0.68 -2.32 -8.86
C VAL A 14 2.16 -2.51 -8.55
N LEU A 15 2.71 -3.66 -8.91
CA LEU A 15 4.13 -3.96 -8.82
C LEU A 15 4.82 -3.79 -10.17
N ARG A 16 5.82 -2.90 -10.22
CA ARG A 16 6.67 -2.64 -11.39
C ARG A 16 8.15 -2.65 -10.97
N GLY A 17 8.85 -3.73 -11.32
CA GLY A 17 10.19 -3.97 -10.77
C GLY A 17 10.05 -4.30 -9.29
N SER A 18 10.78 -3.60 -8.42
CA SER A 18 10.61 -3.68 -6.96
C SER A 18 9.61 -2.67 -6.40
N LEU A 19 9.23 -1.64 -7.18
CA LEU A 19 8.36 -0.60 -6.69
C LEU A 19 6.91 -1.07 -6.73
N ARG A 20 6.26 -1.03 -5.56
CA ARG A 20 4.83 -1.30 -5.42
C ARG A 20 4.11 0.00 -5.08
N LEU A 21 3.21 0.43 -5.97
CA LEU A 21 2.24 1.47 -5.67
C LEU A 21 1.02 0.81 -5.04
N VAL A 22 0.54 1.33 -3.90
CA VAL A 22 -0.73 0.93 -3.27
C VAL A 22 -1.59 2.18 -3.15
N CYS A 23 -2.82 2.11 -3.65
CA CYS A 23 -3.80 3.19 -3.58
C CYS A 23 -5.06 2.70 -2.88
N VAL A 24 -5.49 3.41 -1.83
CA VAL A 24 -6.77 3.19 -1.15
C VAL A 24 -7.76 4.19 -1.72
N ILE A 25 -8.79 3.68 -2.38
CA ILE A 25 -9.85 4.47 -3.01
C ILE A 25 -11.05 4.62 -2.07
N GLY A 26 -11.14 3.74 -1.06
CA GLY A 26 -12.15 3.80 -0.01
C GLY A 26 -12.01 4.98 0.94
N ASP A 27 -13.06 5.17 1.75
CA ASP A 27 -13.18 6.23 2.75
C ASP A 27 -12.65 5.87 4.15
N GLU A 28 -12.19 4.63 4.34
CA GLU A 28 -11.56 4.16 5.57
C GLU A 28 -10.09 3.77 5.35
N PRO A 29 -9.20 3.93 6.35
CA PRO A 29 -7.84 3.41 6.27
C PRO A 29 -7.83 1.88 6.14
N VAL A 30 -6.94 1.35 5.30
CA VAL A 30 -6.84 -0.09 5.03
C VAL A 30 -5.43 -0.60 5.28
N THR A 31 -5.34 -1.78 5.89
CA THR A 31 -4.07 -2.50 6.06
C THR A 31 -3.89 -3.47 4.91
N VAL A 32 -2.99 -3.13 3.98
CA VAL A 32 -2.66 -3.98 2.85
C VAL A 32 -1.56 -4.98 3.21
N PRO A 33 -1.57 -6.20 2.64
CA PRO A 33 -0.59 -7.26 2.96
C PRO A 33 0.75 -7.04 2.23
N PHE A 34 1.21 -5.79 2.17
CA PHE A 34 2.43 -5.41 1.48
C PHE A 34 3.39 -4.70 2.43
N GLY A 35 4.50 -5.38 2.66
CA GLY A 35 5.67 -4.83 3.32
C GLY A 35 6.61 -4.09 2.39
N GLY A 36 7.77 -3.74 2.94
CA GLY A 36 8.83 -3.01 2.23
C GLY A 36 9.01 -1.60 2.77
N ARG A 37 9.99 -0.88 2.22
CA ARG A 37 10.33 0.46 2.70
C ARG A 37 9.43 1.51 2.03
N PRO A 38 8.69 2.36 2.76
CA PRO A 38 8.02 3.51 2.18
C PRO A 38 9.03 4.49 1.55
N VAL A 39 8.86 4.77 0.27
CA VAL A 39 9.70 5.70 -0.51
C VAL A 39 8.99 7.03 -0.70
N LEU A 40 7.67 6.98 -0.91
CA LEU A 40 6.79 8.12 -1.05
C LEU A 40 5.44 7.76 -0.46
N ALA A 41 4.86 8.67 0.31
CA ALA A 41 3.50 8.54 0.80
C ALA A 41 2.81 9.90 0.71
N TRP A 42 1.55 9.91 0.29
CA TRP A 42 0.76 11.14 0.28
C TRP A 42 0.43 11.58 1.71
N GLU A 43 0.06 10.63 2.55
CA GLU A 43 -0.09 10.81 4.00
C GLU A 43 0.80 9.81 4.74
N THR A 44 1.05 10.06 6.02
CA THR A 44 1.84 9.16 6.86
C THR A 44 1.18 7.78 6.92
N VAL A 45 1.94 6.76 6.53
CA VAL A 45 1.55 5.36 6.69
C VAL A 45 2.12 4.78 7.98
N SER A 46 1.48 3.74 8.50
CA SER A 46 2.04 2.92 9.57
C SER A 46 2.31 1.50 9.08
N GLN A 47 3.31 0.85 9.66
CA GLN A 47 3.64 -0.55 9.40
C GLN A 47 3.66 -1.30 10.73
N ASP A 48 3.35 -2.59 10.70
CA ASP A 48 3.54 -3.46 11.87
C ASP A 48 5.04 -3.61 12.22
N GLU A 49 5.35 -4.22 13.37
CA GLU A 49 6.74 -4.40 13.82
C GLU A 49 7.61 -5.20 12.84
N THR A 50 7.00 -6.04 12.01
CA THR A 50 7.71 -6.86 11.03
C THR A 50 7.84 -6.18 9.67
N ALA A 51 7.18 -5.02 9.50
CA ALA A 51 6.97 -4.34 8.23
C ALA A 51 6.44 -5.27 7.13
N SER A 52 5.60 -6.24 7.49
CA SER A 52 5.00 -7.18 6.53
C SER A 52 3.68 -6.67 5.93
N ALA A 53 2.99 -5.79 6.66
CA ALA A 53 1.81 -5.08 6.20
C ALA A 53 1.96 -3.56 6.38
N THR A 54 1.21 -2.81 5.57
CA THR A 54 1.20 -1.35 5.60
C THR A 54 -0.23 -0.85 5.71
N THR A 55 -0.51 -0.03 6.72
CA THR A 55 -1.78 0.68 6.85
C THR A 55 -1.70 2.00 6.10
N VAL A 56 -2.57 2.17 5.11
CA VAL A 56 -2.64 3.34 4.23
C VAL A 56 -3.93 4.10 4.53
N PRO A 57 -3.88 5.43 4.74
CA PRO A 57 -5.08 6.24 4.95
C PRO A 57 -6.05 6.19 3.77
N ALA A 58 -7.31 6.50 4.05
CA ALA A 58 -8.38 6.63 3.05
C ALA A 58 -8.02 7.65 1.96
N HIS A 59 -8.44 7.41 0.72
CA HIS A 59 -8.17 8.28 -0.43
C HIS A 59 -6.69 8.67 -0.62
N SER A 60 -5.78 7.79 -0.19
CA SER A 60 -4.35 8.04 -0.16
C SER A 60 -3.59 6.95 -0.90
N PHE A 61 -2.28 7.12 -1.03
CA PHE A 61 -1.40 6.11 -1.60
C PHE A 61 -0.02 6.11 -0.97
N VAL A 62 0.66 4.98 -1.14
CA VAL A 62 2.07 4.79 -0.79
C VAL A 62 2.80 4.06 -1.91
N VAL A 63 4.06 4.43 -2.11
CA VAL A 63 5.02 3.68 -2.93
C VAL A 63 6.00 3.00 -1.98
N LEU A 64 6.02 1.67 -2.06
CA LEU A 64 6.91 0.80 -1.29
C LEU A 64 8.02 0.28 -2.20
N ASP A 65 9.23 0.21 -1.67
CA ASP A 65 10.31 -0.59 -2.25
C ASP A 65 10.27 -2.00 -1.66
N ALA A 66 9.95 -2.99 -2.49
CA ALA A 66 9.72 -4.38 -2.11
C ALA A 66 10.96 -5.28 -2.24
N PHE A 67 12.15 -4.68 -2.40
CA PHE A 67 13.44 -5.39 -2.42
C PHE A 67 13.76 -6.07 -1.08
#